data_AF-A0A9R1XF09-F1
#
_entry.id   AF-A0A9R1XF09-F1
#
_cell.length_a   1.000
_cell.length_b   1.000
_cell.length_c   1.000
_cell.angle_alpha   90.00
_cell.angle_beta   90.00
_cell.angle_gamma   90.00
#
_symmetry.space_group_name_H-M   'P 1'
#
loop_
_entity.id
_entity.type
_entity.pdbx_description
1 polymer ?
#
loop_
_entity_poly.entity_id
_entity_poly.type
_entity_poly.pdbx_seq_one_letter_code
_entity_poly.pdbx_strand_id
1 'polypeptide(L)'
;MRTRGVSGRTLQPLFWMTSSSYTVSDLEENFRRLTPNARDMLANIGHAKWARAYFPNIRWNVVNIDVSHFFVLSVNQRNVLIIMLTETIRGYIQRSFDECRLMADKIPASLTTVLTSYAEVVLHKRMQKSVRWQATKTPSPLCPKFINLGITCGHAIAASRHSNIHELLDMFWIYYWADVFQTAYQTQTVHPLPPPSEWKY
;
A
#
# COMPACT_ATOMS: atom_id res chain seq x y z
N MET A 1 -40.15 -19.35 10.29
CA MET A 1 -39.70 -18.03 9.79
C MET A 1 -38.18 -18.12 9.58
N ARG A 2 -37.71 -18.20 8.33
CA ARG A 2 -36.29 -18.47 7.98
C ARG A 2 -35.52 -17.15 7.99
N THR A 3 -34.54 -17.01 8.88
CA THR A 3 -33.59 -15.90 8.89
C THR A 3 -32.81 -15.88 7.57
N ARG A 4 -33.00 -14.84 6.76
CA ARG A 4 -32.19 -14.62 5.54
C ARG A 4 -30.77 -14.27 5.96
N GLY A 5 -29.93 -15.29 6.08
CA GLY A 5 -28.49 -15.12 6.24
C GLY A 5 -27.92 -14.38 5.04
N VAL A 6 -27.21 -13.29 5.31
CA VAL A 6 -26.36 -12.61 4.33
C VAL A 6 -25.36 -13.66 3.82
N SER A 7 -25.43 -13.98 2.53
CA SER A 7 -24.62 -15.07 1.95
C SER A 7 -23.12 -14.83 2.18
N GLY A 8 -22.35 -15.89 2.41
CA GLY A 8 -20.91 -15.82 2.67
C GLY A 8 -20.08 -15.10 1.59
N ARG A 9 -20.63 -14.89 0.38
CA ARG A 9 -19.97 -14.14 -0.71
C ARG A 9 -19.89 -12.62 -0.47
N THR A 10 -20.72 -12.08 0.43
CA THR A 10 -20.77 -10.63 0.74
C THR A 10 -19.95 -10.24 1.96
N LEU A 11 -19.61 -11.21 2.83
CA LEU A 11 -18.79 -10.99 4.02
C LEU A 11 -17.31 -10.80 3.69
N GLN A 12 -16.78 -11.54 2.71
CA GLN A 12 -15.36 -11.45 2.34
C GLN A 12 -14.97 -10.05 1.78
N PRO A 13 -15.74 -9.43 0.85
CA PRO A 13 -15.46 -8.07 0.41
C PRO A 13 -15.55 -7.04 1.54
N LEU A 14 -16.55 -7.17 2.43
CA LEU A 14 -16.72 -6.26 3.56
C LEU A 14 -15.61 -6.40 4.60
N PHE A 15 -15.19 -7.63 4.91
CA PHE A 15 -14.04 -7.89 5.77
C PHE A 15 -12.77 -7.29 5.18
N TRP A 16 -12.53 -7.47 3.87
CA TRP A 16 -11.36 -6.90 3.20
C TRP A 16 -11.37 -5.37 3.21
N MET A 17 -12.53 -4.76 2.94
CA MET A 17 -12.73 -3.31 3.01
C MET A 17 -12.48 -2.76 4.43
N THR A 18 -13.02 -3.44 5.45
CA THR A 18 -12.85 -3.06 6.86
C THR A 18 -11.39 -3.21 7.30
N SER A 19 -10.77 -4.36 7.02
CA SER A 19 -9.38 -4.64 7.40
C SER A 19 -8.36 -3.79 6.65
N SER A 20 -8.67 -3.35 5.43
CA SER A 20 -7.79 -2.50 4.62
C SER A 20 -8.00 -0.99 4.82
N SER A 21 -8.91 -0.59 5.70
CA SER A 21 -9.20 0.82 5.99
C SER A 21 -7.97 1.52 6.56
N TYR A 22 -7.65 2.71 6.05
CA TYR A 22 -6.47 3.48 6.47
C TYR A 22 -6.73 4.31 7.73
N THR A 23 -7.97 4.76 7.94
CA THR A 23 -8.36 5.54 9.12
C THR A 23 -9.23 4.73 10.06
N VAL A 24 -9.21 5.08 11.35
CA VAL A 24 -10.08 4.45 12.36
C VAL A 24 -11.55 4.77 12.05
N SER A 25 -11.84 5.97 11.53
CA SER A 25 -13.21 6.36 11.14
C SER A 25 -13.78 5.46 10.05
N ASP A 26 -13.04 5.26 8.95
CA ASP A 26 -13.46 4.40 7.83
C ASP A 26 -13.62 2.95 8.28
N LEU A 27 -12.73 2.50 9.17
CA LEU A 27 -12.82 1.17 9.75
C LEU A 27 -14.11 1.02 10.54
N GLU A 28 -14.41 1.94 11.46
CA GLU A 28 -15.60 1.86 12.31
C GLU A 28 -16.89 1.90 11.48
N GLU A 29 -16.92 2.71 10.41
CA GLU A 29 -18.04 2.73 9.47
C GLU A 29 -18.25 1.38 8.78
N ASN A 30 -17.16 0.78 8.28
CA ASN A 30 -17.22 -0.52 7.62
C ASN A 30 -17.49 -1.66 8.62
N PHE A 31 -16.97 -1.56 9.83
CA PHE A 31 -17.13 -2.55 10.89
C PHE A 31 -18.60 -2.66 11.34
N ARG A 32 -19.31 -1.53 11.43
CA ARG A 32 -20.77 -1.52 11.70
C ARG A 32 -21.59 -2.30 10.68
N ARG A 33 -21.10 -2.45 9.45
CA ARG A 33 -21.78 -3.18 8.36
C ARG A 33 -21.57 -4.70 8.42
N LEU A 34 -20.64 -5.18 9.24
CA LEU A 34 -20.44 -6.61 9.47
C LEU A 34 -21.59 -7.22 10.28
N THR A 35 -21.73 -8.55 10.24
CA THR A 35 -22.72 -9.24 11.08
C THR A 35 -22.30 -9.15 12.56
N PRO A 36 -23.25 -9.15 13.52
CA PRO A 36 -22.94 -9.09 14.94
C PRO A 36 -21.92 -10.14 15.39
N ASN A 37 -22.11 -11.40 14.96
CA ASN A 37 -21.20 -12.50 15.27
C ASN A 37 -19.76 -12.28 14.73
N ALA A 38 -19.63 -11.69 13.55
CA ALA A 38 -18.31 -11.37 12.99
C ALA A 38 -17.64 -10.22 13.76
N ARG A 39 -18.41 -9.20 14.17
CA ARG A 39 -17.88 -8.12 15.00
C ARG A 39 -17.37 -8.63 16.34
N ASP A 40 -18.15 -9.46 17.03
CA ASP A 40 -17.77 -9.99 18.34
C ASP A 40 -16.49 -10.83 18.24
N MET A 41 -16.40 -11.69 17.22
CA MET A 41 -15.19 -12.48 16.95
C MET A 41 -13.97 -11.59 16.68
N LEU A 42 -14.11 -10.58 15.81
CA LEU A 42 -13.01 -9.70 15.41
C LEU A 42 -12.59 -8.73 16.53
N ALA A 43 -13.53 -8.28 17.34
CA ALA A 43 -13.26 -7.50 18.54
C ALA A 43 -12.45 -8.32 19.56
N ASN A 44 -12.83 -9.59 19.77
CA ASN A 44 -12.11 -10.51 20.67
C ASN A 44 -10.67 -10.81 20.20
N ILE A 45 -10.42 -10.85 18.89
CA ILE A 45 -9.06 -11.01 18.35
C ILE A 45 -8.22 -9.76 18.67
N GLY A 46 -8.85 -8.58 18.66
CA GLY A 46 -8.24 -7.26 18.83
C GLY A 46 -7.89 -6.62 17.50
N HIS A 47 -8.33 -5.38 17.27
CA HIS A 47 -8.22 -4.68 15.98
C HIS A 47 -6.78 -4.55 15.48
N ALA A 48 -5.81 -4.35 16.36
CA ALA A 48 -4.39 -4.23 16.00
C ALA A 48 -3.79 -5.48 15.33
N LYS A 49 -4.45 -6.66 15.45
CA LYS A 49 -3.95 -7.91 14.84
C LYS A 49 -4.43 -8.13 13.41
N TRP A 50 -5.50 -7.47 12.98
CA TRP A 50 -6.15 -7.77 11.70
C TRP A 50 -6.57 -6.54 10.90
N ALA A 51 -6.63 -5.37 11.54
CA ALA A 51 -7.15 -4.17 10.91
C ALA A 51 -6.07 -3.10 10.77
N ARG A 52 -5.84 -2.70 9.51
CA ARG A 52 -4.79 -1.77 9.10
C ARG A 52 -4.78 -0.47 9.88
N ALA A 53 -5.94 0.14 10.11
CA ALA A 53 -6.06 1.42 10.82
C ALA A 53 -5.55 1.39 12.27
N TYR A 54 -5.44 0.20 12.89
CA TYR A 54 -4.92 0.04 14.25
C TYR A 54 -3.48 -0.49 14.30
N PHE A 55 -2.82 -0.70 13.15
CA PHE A 55 -1.41 -1.04 13.17
C PHE A 55 -0.59 0.20 13.58
N PRO A 56 0.26 0.09 14.61
CA PRO A 56 1.02 1.23 15.15
C PRO A 56 2.08 1.75 14.16
N ASN A 57 2.48 0.92 13.20
CA ASN A 57 3.54 1.23 12.25
C ASN A 57 2.96 1.42 10.85
N ILE A 58 3.05 2.65 10.34
CA ILE A 58 2.69 3.03 8.95
C ILE A 58 3.48 2.20 7.92
N ARG A 59 4.60 1.58 8.33
CA ARG A 59 5.47 0.73 7.54
C ARG A 59 4.75 -0.34 6.73
N TRP A 60 3.75 -1.06 7.27
CA TRP A 60 3.02 -2.08 6.48
C TRP A 60 2.16 -1.50 5.34
N ASN A 61 1.83 -0.20 5.42
CA ASN A 61 1.08 0.51 4.40
C ASN A 61 1.96 1.11 3.30
N VAL A 62 3.27 1.23 3.57
CA VAL A 62 4.26 1.87 2.71
C VAL A 62 5.24 0.87 2.11
N VAL A 63 5.57 -0.18 2.87
CA VAL A 63 6.44 -1.28 2.46
C VAL A 63 5.68 -2.17 1.48
N ASN A 64 5.65 -1.72 0.22
CA ASN A 64 5.41 -2.56 -0.93
C ASN A 64 6.65 -3.44 -1.14
N ILE A 65 6.85 -4.44 -0.26
CA ILE A 65 7.55 -5.63 -0.72
C ILE A 65 6.53 -6.34 -1.61
N ASP A 66 6.53 -5.98 -2.89
CA ASP A 66 5.71 -6.64 -3.89
C ASP A 66 6.10 -8.12 -3.91
N VAL A 67 5.31 -8.94 -3.23
CA VAL A 67 5.56 -10.37 -3.07
C VAL A 67 5.61 -11.06 -4.44
N SER A 68 4.94 -10.46 -5.43
CA SER A 68 4.95 -10.85 -6.84
C SER A 68 6.36 -10.84 -7.44
N HIS A 69 7.22 -9.92 -7.00
CA HIS A 69 8.62 -9.85 -7.44
C HIS A 69 9.47 -11.02 -6.92
N PHE A 70 9.07 -11.67 -5.82
CA PHE A 70 9.70 -12.92 -5.38
C PHE A 70 9.35 -14.11 -6.26
N PHE A 71 8.22 -14.09 -6.97
CA PHE A 71 7.92 -15.16 -7.92
C PHE A 71 8.75 -15.04 -9.22
N VAL A 72 9.41 -13.89 -9.41
CA VAL A 72 10.46 -13.63 -10.43
C VAL A 72 11.85 -14.06 -9.91
N LEU A 73 11.95 -14.71 -8.74
CA LEU A 73 13.11 -15.58 -8.49
C LEU A 73 13.12 -16.61 -9.63
N SER A 74 14.18 -16.59 -10.43
CA SER A 74 14.26 -17.30 -11.70
C SER A 74 13.85 -18.76 -11.53
N VAL A 75 13.34 -19.40 -12.60
CA VAL A 75 12.95 -20.83 -12.58
C VAL A 75 14.05 -21.71 -11.94
N ASN A 76 15.32 -21.31 -12.09
CA ASN A 76 16.48 -21.99 -11.49
C ASN A 76 16.54 -21.91 -9.96
N GLN A 77 16.01 -20.87 -9.34
CA GLN A 77 15.97 -20.73 -7.88
C GLN A 77 14.86 -21.53 -7.19
N ARG A 78 13.92 -22.13 -7.95
CA ARG A 78 12.94 -23.07 -7.40
C ARG A 78 13.52 -24.47 -7.19
N ASN A 79 14.69 -24.74 -7.76
CA ASN A 79 15.41 -26.01 -7.65
C ASN A 79 16.51 -25.99 -6.58
N VAL A 80 16.69 -24.89 -5.84
CA VAL A 80 17.61 -24.84 -4.70
C VAL A 80 16.87 -25.16 -3.39
N LEU A 81 17.65 -25.62 -2.41
CA LEU A 81 17.15 -25.91 -1.06
C LEU A 81 16.36 -24.72 -0.52
N ILE A 82 15.28 -24.99 0.22
CA ILE A 82 14.40 -23.98 0.85
C ILE A 82 15.22 -22.92 1.62
N ILE A 83 16.32 -23.35 2.25
CA ILE A 83 17.26 -22.48 2.97
C ILE A 83 17.86 -21.39 2.05
N MET A 84 18.30 -21.75 0.85
CA MET A 84 18.88 -20.79 -0.11
C MET A 84 17.82 -19.81 -0.64
N LEU A 85 16.60 -20.28 -0.82
CA LEU A 85 15.48 -19.45 -1.22
C LEU A 85 15.15 -18.42 -0.13
N THR A 86 15.06 -18.85 1.13
CA THR A 86 14.83 -17.93 2.26
C THR A 86 15.96 -16.91 2.41
N GLU A 87 17.21 -17.32 2.21
CA GLU A 87 18.36 -16.40 2.26
C GLU A 87 18.34 -15.39 1.11
N THR A 88 17.91 -15.81 -0.09
CA THR A 88 17.77 -14.91 -1.24
C THR A 88 16.65 -13.89 -1.02
N ILE A 89 15.49 -14.35 -0.54
CA ILE A 89 14.36 -13.50 -0.18
C ILE A 89 14.78 -12.50 0.90
N ARG A 90 15.47 -12.96 1.94
CA ARG A 90 16.04 -12.13 3.00
C ARG A 90 16.94 -11.03 2.44
N GLY A 91 17.92 -11.40 1.61
CA GLY A 91 18.85 -10.45 1.00
C GLY A 91 18.18 -9.44 0.06
N TYR A 92 17.11 -9.85 -0.64
CA TYR A 92 16.30 -8.92 -1.43
C TYR A 92 15.54 -7.92 -0.57
N ILE A 93 14.86 -8.39 0.49
CA ILE A 93 14.08 -7.54 1.40
C ILE A 93 15.00 -6.52 2.07
N GLN A 94 16.15 -6.96 2.59
CA GLN A 94 17.12 -6.09 3.24
C GLN A 94 17.65 -5.01 2.29
N ARG A 95 18.09 -5.40 1.08
CA ARG A 95 18.57 -4.44 0.06
C ARG A 95 17.49 -3.43 -0.32
N SER A 96 16.26 -3.90 -0.57
CA SER A 96 15.14 -3.03 -0.91
C SER A 96 14.87 -2.02 0.20
N PHE A 97 14.96 -2.46 1.47
CA PHE A 97 14.79 -1.57 2.61
C PHE A 97 15.92 -0.55 2.74
N ASP A 98 17.18 -0.98 2.55
CA ASP A 98 18.33 -0.09 2.57
C ASP A 98 18.25 0.97 1.46
N GLU A 99 17.85 0.58 0.25
CA GLU A 99 17.62 1.52 -0.85
C GLU A 99 16.53 2.55 -0.50
N CYS A 100 15.39 2.10 0.04
CA CYS A 100 14.33 3.01 0.48
C CYS A 100 14.78 3.94 1.61
N ARG A 101 15.57 3.47 2.57
CA ARG A 101 16.15 4.30 3.63
C ARG A 101 17.08 5.36 3.06
N LEU A 102 18.00 4.98 2.16
CA LEU A 102 18.89 5.93 1.48
C LEU A 102 18.10 6.96 0.65
N MET A 103 16.95 6.58 0.09
CA MET A 103 16.05 7.52 -0.58
C MET A 103 15.37 8.46 0.44
N ALA A 104 14.91 7.95 1.57
CA ALA A 104 14.31 8.76 2.63
C ALA A 104 15.30 9.79 3.21
N ASP A 105 16.56 9.41 3.41
CA ASP A 105 17.63 10.30 3.90
C ASP A 105 17.96 11.44 2.92
N LYS A 106 17.70 11.23 1.62
CA LYS A 106 17.87 12.26 0.59
C LYS A 106 16.70 13.23 0.50
N ILE A 107 15.55 12.90 1.09
CA ILE A 107 14.41 13.84 1.15
C ILE A 107 14.79 14.90 2.20
N PRO A 108 15.01 16.16 1.81
CA PRO A 108 15.47 17.19 2.74
C PRO A 108 14.41 17.47 3.80
N ALA A 109 14.81 17.58 5.06
CA ALA A 109 13.91 17.93 6.16
C ALA A 109 13.25 19.32 6.01
N SER A 110 13.76 20.17 5.10
CA SER A 110 13.32 21.57 4.93
C SER A 110 12.69 21.92 3.58
N LEU A 111 12.33 20.97 2.71
CA LEU A 111 11.79 21.28 1.36
C LEU A 111 10.36 20.78 1.10
N THR A 112 9.46 21.76 0.98
CA THR A 112 8.31 22.01 0.06
C THR A 112 7.60 20.91 -0.73
N THR A 113 8.14 19.72 -0.94
CA THR A 113 7.54 18.69 -1.80
C THR A 113 6.66 17.75 -0.99
N VAL A 114 5.37 17.70 -1.32
CA VAL A 114 4.37 16.87 -0.63
C VAL A 114 4.55 15.37 -0.95
N LEU A 115 5.13 15.05 -2.10
CA LEU A 115 5.27 13.69 -2.62
C LEU A 115 6.73 13.27 -2.75
N THR A 116 6.98 11.96 -2.73
CA THR A 116 8.30 11.37 -3.07
C THR A 116 8.74 11.75 -4.48
N SER A 117 10.05 11.89 -4.69
CA SER A 117 10.60 12.26 -6.01
C SER A 117 10.18 11.30 -7.13
N TYR A 118 10.00 10.00 -6.83
CA TYR A 118 9.43 9.04 -7.77
C TYR A 118 8.01 9.42 -8.21
N ALA A 119 7.13 9.69 -7.24
CA ALA A 119 5.74 10.05 -7.51
C ALA A 119 5.65 11.37 -8.29
N GLU A 120 6.50 12.36 -7.97
CA GLU A 120 6.58 13.63 -8.71
C GLU A 120 7.01 13.43 -10.16
N VAL A 121 8.08 12.66 -10.41
CA VAL A 121 8.54 12.36 -11.78
C VAL A 121 7.46 11.64 -12.58
N VAL A 122 6.78 10.67 -11.96
CA VAL A 122 5.69 9.94 -12.60
C VAL A 122 4.49 10.85 -12.88
N LEU A 123 4.11 11.69 -11.91
CA LEU A 123 3.03 12.67 -12.04
C LEU A 123 3.33 13.64 -13.18
N HIS A 124 4.52 14.24 -13.20
CA HIS A 124 4.93 15.20 -14.22
C HIS A 124 4.88 14.60 -15.64
N LYS A 125 5.42 13.38 -15.82
CA LYS A 125 5.32 12.65 -17.10
C LYS A 125 3.86 12.41 -17.52
N ARG A 126 2.99 12.07 -16.58
CA ARG A 126 1.56 11.85 -16.85
C ARG A 126 0.83 13.16 -17.14
N MET A 127 1.18 14.25 -16.46
CA MET A 127 0.64 15.59 -16.72
C MET A 127 0.97 16.06 -18.13
N GLN A 128 2.23 15.89 -18.55
CA GLN A 128 2.67 16.23 -19.91
C GLN A 128 1.95 15.39 -20.97
N LYS A 129 1.85 14.07 -20.76
CA LYS A 129 1.16 13.18 -21.71
C LYS A 129 -0.33 13.49 -21.85
N SER A 130 -0.98 13.88 -20.75
CA SER A 130 -2.43 14.13 -20.69
C SER A 130 -2.84 15.53 -21.18
N VAL A 131 -1.92 16.43 -21.51
CA VAL A 131 -2.25 17.80 -21.99
C VAL A 131 -3.19 17.78 -23.19
N ARG A 132 -3.00 16.81 -24.10
CA ARG A 132 -3.77 16.71 -25.34
C ARG A 132 -4.99 15.80 -25.23
N TRP A 133 -5.29 15.30 -24.04
CA TRP A 133 -6.36 14.33 -23.85
C TRP A 133 -7.68 15.06 -23.62
N GLN A 134 -8.69 14.67 -24.38
CA GLN A 134 -10.05 15.14 -24.17
C GLN A 134 -10.77 14.13 -23.28
N ALA A 135 -11.27 14.60 -22.14
CA ALA A 135 -12.09 13.78 -21.26
C ALA A 135 -13.50 13.68 -21.85
N THR A 136 -13.94 12.46 -22.15
CA THR A 136 -15.35 12.14 -22.38
C THR A 136 -15.92 11.49 -21.14
N LYS A 137 -17.23 11.54 -20.93
CA LYS A 137 -17.87 10.85 -19.81
C LYS A 137 -17.54 9.36 -19.87
N THR A 138 -16.86 8.84 -18.84
CA THR A 138 -16.57 7.42 -18.72
C THR A 138 -17.72 6.71 -17.99
N PRO A 139 -18.08 5.48 -18.40
CA PRO A 139 -19.08 4.68 -17.67
C PRO A 139 -18.55 4.17 -16.32
N SER A 140 -17.22 4.16 -16.10
CA SER A 140 -16.61 3.77 -14.83
C SER A 140 -16.24 5.00 -13.99
N PRO A 141 -16.56 5.03 -12.68
CA PRO A 141 -16.20 6.12 -11.78
C PRO A 141 -14.71 6.14 -11.40
N LEU A 142 -13.97 5.04 -11.58
CA LEU A 142 -12.55 4.93 -11.22
C LEU A 142 -11.73 4.25 -12.31
N CYS A 143 -10.54 4.78 -12.59
CA CYS A 143 -9.61 4.22 -13.56
C CYS A 143 -8.88 2.99 -12.96
N PRO A 144 -8.88 1.80 -13.60
CA PRO A 144 -8.19 0.62 -13.09
C PRO A 144 -6.69 0.84 -12.84
N LYS A 145 -6.05 1.67 -13.68
CA LYS A 145 -4.65 2.03 -13.52
C LYS A 145 -4.39 2.85 -12.25
N PHE A 146 -5.37 3.65 -11.82
CA PHE A 146 -5.30 4.38 -10.56
C PHE A 146 -5.51 3.41 -9.38
N ILE A 147 -6.52 2.53 -9.46
CA ILE A 147 -6.80 1.51 -8.43
C ILE A 147 -5.57 0.64 -8.16
N ASN A 148 -4.82 0.25 -9.19
CA ASN A 148 -3.68 -0.66 -9.03
C ASN A 148 -2.38 0.02 -8.60
N LEU A 149 -2.16 1.28 -8.99
CA LEU A 149 -0.86 1.95 -8.81
C LEU A 149 -0.86 3.02 -7.73
N GLY A 150 -2.01 3.42 -7.20
CA GLY A 150 -2.10 4.46 -6.17
C GLY A 150 -1.56 5.85 -6.55
N ILE A 151 -1.08 6.05 -7.78
CA ILE A 151 -0.66 7.34 -8.36
C ILE A 151 -1.74 7.81 -9.32
N THR A 152 -2.13 9.07 -9.22
CA THR A 152 -2.99 9.79 -10.17
C THR A 152 -2.64 9.45 -11.63
N CYS A 153 -3.57 8.84 -12.35
CA CYS A 153 -3.35 8.43 -13.73
C CYS A 153 -3.60 9.59 -14.72
N GLY A 154 -3.11 9.47 -15.96
CA GLY A 154 -3.34 10.51 -16.99
C GLY A 154 -4.82 10.79 -17.26
N HIS A 155 -5.69 9.78 -17.13
CA HIS A 155 -7.14 9.95 -17.28
C HIS A 155 -7.73 10.81 -16.15
N ALA A 156 -7.32 10.55 -14.91
CA ALA A 156 -7.75 11.33 -13.75
C ALA A 156 -7.29 12.79 -13.86
N ILE A 157 -6.06 13.04 -14.33
CA ILE A 157 -5.55 14.40 -14.56
C ILE A 157 -6.37 15.12 -15.64
N ALA A 158 -6.65 14.47 -16.77
CA ALA A 158 -7.46 15.04 -17.84
C ALA A 158 -8.91 15.30 -17.40
N ALA A 159 -9.52 14.37 -16.65
CA ALA A 159 -10.86 14.51 -16.10
C ALA A 159 -10.95 15.63 -15.05
N SER A 160 -9.93 15.78 -14.20
CA SER A 160 -9.86 16.85 -13.20
C SER A 160 -9.77 18.22 -13.85
N ARG A 161 -8.99 18.37 -14.94
CA ARG A 161 -8.96 19.60 -15.76
C ARG A 161 -10.32 19.94 -16.36
N HIS A 162 -11.03 18.93 -16.89
CA HIS A 162 -12.36 19.14 -17.47
C HIS A 162 -13.41 19.52 -16.41
N SER A 163 -13.29 18.96 -15.21
CA SER A 163 -14.25 19.13 -14.10
C SER A 163 -13.86 20.26 -13.13
N ASN A 164 -12.78 21.00 -13.42
CA ASN A 164 -12.19 22.04 -12.58
C ASN A 164 -11.89 21.60 -11.13
N ILE A 165 -11.48 20.34 -10.95
CA ILE A 165 -11.06 19.78 -9.65
C ILE A 165 -9.54 20.01 -9.52
N HIS A 166 -9.13 20.68 -8.45
CA HIS A 166 -7.72 21.06 -8.22
C HIS A 166 -6.99 20.15 -7.23
N GLU A 167 -7.70 19.30 -6.49
CA GLU A 167 -7.17 18.45 -5.41
C GLU A 167 -6.61 17.12 -5.92
N LEU A 168 -5.63 17.19 -6.82
CA LEU A 168 -4.97 15.98 -7.35
C LEU A 168 -4.17 15.19 -6.27
N LEU A 169 -3.86 15.82 -5.14
CA LEU A 169 -3.11 15.23 -4.03
C LEU A 169 -3.91 14.18 -3.26
N ASP A 170 -5.23 14.33 -3.17
CA ASP A 170 -6.12 13.34 -2.55
C ASP A 170 -6.24 12.06 -3.38
N MET A 171 -5.78 12.12 -4.63
CA MET A 171 -5.69 10.98 -5.55
C MET A 171 -4.32 10.27 -5.47
N PHE A 172 -3.60 10.41 -4.38
CA PHE A 172 -2.38 9.62 -4.10
C PHE A 172 -2.60 8.74 -2.89
N TRP A 173 -2.21 7.47 -3.01
CA TRP A 173 -2.10 6.63 -1.83
C TRP A 173 -1.00 7.19 -0.90
N ILE A 174 -1.24 7.03 0.39
CA ILE A 174 -0.41 7.60 1.46
C ILE A 174 1.08 7.25 1.36
N TYR A 175 1.44 6.13 0.73
CA TYR A 175 2.83 5.70 0.61
C TYR A 175 3.70 6.56 -0.33
N TYR A 176 3.07 7.40 -1.15
CA TYR A 176 3.81 8.35 -1.98
C TYR A 176 4.04 9.69 -1.30
N TRP A 177 3.49 9.91 -0.11
CA TRP A 177 3.70 11.13 0.66
C TRP A 177 5.10 11.11 1.29
N ALA A 178 5.81 12.23 1.19
CA ALA A 178 7.23 12.30 1.57
C ALA A 178 7.45 12.09 3.07
N ASP A 179 6.60 12.69 3.90
CA ASP A 179 6.60 12.57 5.37
C ASP A 179 6.29 11.13 5.83
N VAL A 180 5.30 10.51 5.20
CA VAL A 180 4.91 9.11 5.43
C VAL A 180 6.06 8.17 5.04
N PHE A 181 6.70 8.42 3.90
CA PHE A 181 7.84 7.65 3.43
C PHE A 181 9.05 7.77 4.38
N GLN A 182 9.42 9.00 4.78
CA GLN A 182 10.48 9.22 5.77
C GLN A 182 10.18 8.50 7.09
N THR A 183 8.97 8.69 7.62
CA THR A 183 8.54 8.06 8.88
C THR A 183 8.64 6.53 8.80
N ALA A 184 8.28 5.93 7.66
CA ALA A 184 8.32 4.48 7.47
C ALA A 184 9.74 3.89 7.43
N TYR A 185 10.72 4.63 6.89
CA TYR A 185 12.08 4.11 6.63
C TYR A 185 13.18 4.66 7.56
N GLN A 186 12.91 5.73 8.32
CA GLN A 186 13.87 6.35 9.25
C GLN A 186 13.62 6.01 10.73
N THR A 187 12.40 5.63 11.13
CA THR A 187 12.05 5.41 12.55
C THR A 187 12.49 4.05 13.12
N GLN A 188 12.86 3.08 12.27
CA GLN A 188 13.26 1.75 12.72
C GLN A 188 14.50 1.25 11.98
N THR A 189 15.56 0.95 12.75
CA THR A 189 16.74 0.27 12.26
C THR A 189 16.37 -1.17 11.89
N VAL A 190 16.47 -1.55 10.62
CA VAL A 190 16.53 -2.96 10.26
C VAL A 190 17.91 -3.44 10.65
N HIS A 191 17.99 -4.14 11.77
CA HIS A 191 19.24 -4.76 12.18
C HIS A 191 19.62 -5.81 11.13
N PRO A 192 20.86 -5.78 10.61
CA PRO A 192 21.35 -6.90 9.85
C PRO A 192 21.27 -8.15 10.74
N LEU A 193 20.72 -9.23 10.19
CA LEU A 193 20.76 -10.50 10.90
C LEU A 193 22.23 -10.88 11.09
N PRO A 194 22.61 -11.34 12.29
CA PRO A 194 23.96 -11.81 12.52
C PRO A 194 24.24 -13.01 11.60
N PRO A 195 25.52 -13.31 11.29
CA PRO A 195 25.86 -14.44 10.44
C PRO A 195 25.28 -15.76 10.98
N PRO A 196 25.01 -16.77 10.12
CA PRO A 196 24.41 -18.04 10.55
C PRO A 196 25.14 -18.74 11.71
N SER A 197 26.43 -18.46 11.88
CA SER A 197 27.27 -18.95 12.98
C SER A 197 26.88 -18.40 14.36
N GLU A 198 26.14 -17.30 14.41
CA GLU A 198 25.69 -16.63 15.65
C GLU A 198 24.22 -16.95 15.97
N TRP A 199 23.55 -17.78 15.17
CA TRP A 199 22.15 -18.14 15.40
C TRP A 199 22.07 -19.15 16.55
N LYS A 200 21.21 -18.88 17.54
CA LYS A 200 20.89 -19.84 18.59
C LYS A 200 19.69 -20.68 18.13
N TYR A 201 19.90 -21.98 18.01
CA TYR A 201 18.86 -22.97 17.71
C TYR A 201 18.23 -23.53 18.98
#